data_AF-A0A538DI33-F1
#
_entry.id   AF-A0A538DI33-F1
#
_cell.length_a   1.000
_cell.length_b   1.000
_cell.length_c   1.000
_cell.angle_alpha   90.00
_cell.angle_beta   90.00
_cell.angle_gamma   90.00
#
_symmetry.space_group_name_H-M   'P 1'
#
loop_
_entity.id
_entity.type
_entity.pdbx_description
1 polymer ?
#
loop_
_entity_poly.entity_id
_entity_poly.type
_entity_poly.pdbx_seq_one_letter_code
_entity_poly.pdbx_strand_id
1 'polypeptide(L)'
;MIGSTRRTVSLRDRMLLASVVLAAIVVGVFVATILAVSAARTATKQEARSKNLSVAALRLEKLVLDVENGVRGYALTSDARFLAPYNDAETALPDQRKLFRSLASDQPLQARRARTLDESIGLYIETFADPVVQFSNRQAALLAYDSEGRRQAASLRVQFARFLRAENDLSTNRERAADSKSRHAMELGAVGLTGSAILILLFAIYLARGIARPVTEAAAGAGQLAAGDLSIRLSQKGPGEVGELTKSFNEMAERLEATHTELEDQNAQLRESERLKSDLVNTVSHELRTPLSGVLGFTKLLLTREFDPETRRHYLGIVDAQARRLSDLLDDFLDVRRIEEGRFERARELVDMEALLREEAQLYSQQSPKHDVAVEIDHPPLAVIGNPDRLRQVIGNLISNAIKYSPQGGVVEVSADSENGSVRVEVRDEGMGIPVGQQPQIFTKFFRGDAAASGITGTRGRERRSSSSSPE
;
A
#
# COMPACT_ATOMS: atom_id res chain seq x y z
N MET A 1 33.59 -11.37 -2.12
CA MET A 1 32.35 -10.92 -1.46
C MET A 1 31.21 -11.79 -1.96
N ILE A 2 30.81 -12.81 -1.20
CA ILE A 2 29.72 -13.72 -1.54
C ILE A 2 28.45 -13.10 -0.93
N GLY A 3 27.63 -12.48 -1.77
CA GLY A 3 26.36 -11.88 -1.37
C GLY A 3 25.36 -12.98 -1.00
N SER A 4 25.13 -13.18 0.30
CA SER A 4 24.04 -14.01 0.79
C SER A 4 22.70 -13.32 0.45
N THR A 5 22.07 -13.75 -0.63
CA THR A 5 20.66 -13.48 -0.92
C THR A 5 19.83 -14.19 0.15
N ARG A 6 19.58 -13.52 1.28
CA ARG A 6 18.53 -13.91 2.23
C ARG A 6 17.22 -13.87 1.44
N ARG A 7 16.74 -15.03 0.98
CA ARG A 7 15.37 -15.19 0.51
C ARG A 7 14.45 -14.74 1.64
N THR A 8 13.90 -13.54 1.54
CA THR A 8 12.90 -13.05 2.46
C THR A 8 11.68 -13.92 2.30
N VAL A 9 11.37 -14.72 3.32
CA VAL A 9 10.19 -15.59 3.36
C VAL A 9 8.96 -14.74 3.07
N SER A 10 8.22 -15.10 2.02
CA SER A 10 7.03 -14.40 1.53
C SER A 10 5.94 -14.36 2.61
N LEU A 11 5.04 -13.37 2.56
CA LEU A 11 3.91 -13.28 3.48
C LEU A 11 3.06 -14.55 3.40
N ARG A 12 2.87 -15.07 2.19
CA ARG A 12 2.16 -16.34 1.94
C ARG A 12 2.80 -17.50 2.70
N ASP A 13 4.12 -17.64 2.63
CA ASP A 13 4.84 -18.74 3.29
C ASP A 13 4.73 -18.62 4.83
N ARG A 14 4.81 -17.40 5.37
CA ARG A 14 4.62 -17.15 6.81
C ARG A 14 3.21 -17.49 7.26
N MET A 15 2.19 -17.11 6.47
CA MET A 15 0.79 -17.42 6.76
C MET A 15 0.52 -18.92 6.69
N LEU A 16 1.07 -19.61 5.69
CA LEU A 16 0.95 -21.07 5.56
C LEU A 16 1.60 -21.77 6.75
N LEU A 17 2.83 -21.40 7.11
CA LEU A 17 3.53 -21.97 8.26
C LEU A 17 2.74 -21.76 9.55
N ALA A 18 2.29 -20.54 9.82
CA ALA A 18 1.51 -20.22 11.02
C ALA A 18 0.18 -21.00 11.07
N SER A 19 -0.51 -21.12 9.93
CA SER A 19 -1.76 -21.88 9.83
C SER A 19 -1.55 -23.39 10.03
N VAL A 20 -0.47 -23.95 9.48
CA VAL A 20 -0.10 -25.37 9.66
C VAL A 20 0.26 -25.64 11.11
N VAL A 21 1.05 -24.77 11.75
CA VAL A 21 1.41 -24.91 13.17
C VAL A 21 0.15 -24.85 14.04
N LEU A 22 -0.74 -23.88 13.81
CA LEU A 22 -2.00 -23.78 14.53
C LEU A 22 -2.88 -25.03 14.32
N ALA A 23 -3.02 -25.50 13.09
CA ALA A 23 -3.79 -26.71 12.78
C ALA A 23 -3.21 -27.96 13.46
N ALA A 24 -1.89 -28.12 13.47
CA ALA A 24 -1.21 -29.22 14.13
C ALA A 24 -1.45 -29.22 15.65
N ILE A 25 -1.42 -28.04 16.29
CA ILE A 25 -1.73 -27.89 17.72
C ILE A 25 -3.18 -28.30 17.98
N VAL A 26 -4.14 -27.78 17.21
CA VAL A 26 -5.57 -28.10 17.37
C VAL A 26 -5.83 -29.60 17.20
N VAL A 27 -5.23 -30.22 16.18
CA VAL A 27 -5.33 -31.68 15.96
C VAL A 27 -4.72 -32.46 17.14
N GLY A 28 -3.56 -32.03 17.65
CA GLY A 28 -2.93 -32.66 18.81
C GLY A 28 -3.83 -32.64 20.07
N VAL A 29 -4.45 -31.49 20.35
CA VAL A 29 -5.40 -31.33 21.47
C VAL A 29 -6.63 -32.21 21.28
N PHE A 30 -7.15 -32.30 20.06
CA PHE A 30 -8.30 -33.13 19.72
C PHE A 30 -8.01 -34.63 19.87
N VAL A 31 -6.83 -35.09 19.41
CA VAL A 31 -6.40 -36.48 19.58
C VAL A 31 -6.23 -36.82 21.07
N ALA A 32 -5.61 -35.94 21.86
CA ALA A 32 -5.43 -36.14 23.29
C ALA A 32 -6.78 -36.28 24.03
N THR A 33 -7.77 -35.44 23.68
CA THR A 33 -9.11 -35.52 24.26
C THR A 33 -9.86 -36.79 23.85
N ILE A 34 -9.75 -37.24 22.59
CA ILE A 34 -10.32 -38.52 22.16
C ILE A 34 -9.72 -39.69 22.95
N LEU A 35 -8.40 -39.71 23.13
CA LEU A 35 -7.72 -40.76 23.89
C LEU A 35 -8.17 -40.77 25.35
N ALA A 36 -8.37 -39.60 25.96
CA ALA A 36 -8.90 -39.45 27.32
C ALA A 36 -10.29 -40.08 27.47
N VAL A 37 -11.21 -39.69 26.59
CA VAL A 37 -12.60 -40.16 26.61
C VAL A 37 -12.66 -41.66 26.34
N SER A 38 -11.82 -42.16 25.43
CA SER A 38 -11.71 -43.59 25.15
C SER A 38 -11.23 -44.39 26.37
N ALA A 39 -10.22 -43.89 27.08
CA ALA A 39 -9.71 -44.50 28.31
C ALA A 39 -10.79 -44.53 29.41
N ALA A 40 -11.50 -43.41 29.61
CA ALA A 40 -12.59 -43.32 30.59
C ALA A 40 -13.73 -44.29 30.26
N ARG A 41 -14.21 -44.32 29.01
CA ARG A 41 -15.25 -45.26 28.56
C ARG A 41 -14.86 -46.72 28.77
N THR A 42 -13.59 -47.06 28.53
CA THR A 42 -13.07 -48.42 28.71
C THR A 42 -13.05 -48.80 30.18
N ALA A 43 -12.66 -47.89 31.07
CA ALA A 43 -12.68 -48.10 32.51
C ALA A 43 -14.09 -48.38 33.04
N THR A 44 -15.08 -47.55 32.65
CA THR A 44 -16.50 -47.75 33.06
C THR A 44 -17.04 -49.11 32.63
N LYS A 45 -16.71 -49.57 31.41
CA LYS A 45 -17.13 -50.90 30.93
C LYS A 45 -16.53 -52.04 31.76
N GLN A 46 -15.26 -51.92 32.15
CA GLN A 46 -14.58 -52.93 32.96
C GLN A 46 -15.09 -52.96 34.40
N GLU A 47 -15.42 -51.79 34.96
CA GLU A 47 -16.03 -51.67 36.30
C GLU A 47 -17.38 -52.39 36.35
N ALA A 48 -18.26 -52.17 35.36
CA ALA A 48 -19.55 -52.85 35.28
C ALA A 48 -19.39 -54.39 35.24
N ARG A 49 -18.39 -54.90 34.52
CA ARG A 49 -18.08 -56.34 34.48
C ARG A 49 -17.56 -56.87 35.82
N SER A 50 -16.67 -56.13 36.47
CA SER A 50 -16.14 -56.47 37.80
C SER A 50 -17.23 -56.57 38.86
N LYS A 51 -18.19 -55.63 38.83
CA LYS A 51 -19.41 -55.67 39.65
C LYS A 51 -20.26 -56.92 39.35
N ASN A 52 -20.52 -57.22 38.07
CA ASN A 52 -21.29 -58.41 37.68
C ASN A 52 -20.60 -59.72 38.11
N LEU A 53 -19.28 -59.79 38.00
CA LEU A 53 -18.50 -60.96 38.44
C LEU A 53 -18.53 -61.12 39.96
N SER A 54 -18.42 -60.03 40.72
CA SER A 54 -18.54 -60.04 42.17
C SER A 54 -19.94 -60.50 42.61
N VAL A 55 -21.00 -60.03 41.93
CA VAL A 55 -22.38 -60.49 42.17
C VAL A 55 -22.53 -61.98 41.87
N ALA A 56 -21.95 -62.48 40.77
CA ALA A 56 -21.97 -63.90 40.46
C ALA A 56 -21.22 -64.75 41.50
N ALA A 57 -20.08 -64.28 42.00
CA ALA A 57 -19.33 -64.93 43.06
C ALA A 57 -20.13 -64.98 44.39
N LEU A 58 -20.77 -63.87 44.78
CA LEU A 58 -21.64 -63.83 45.97
C LEU A 58 -22.86 -64.75 45.86
N ARG A 59 -23.44 -64.88 44.65
CA ARG A 59 -24.51 -65.84 44.39
C ARG A 59 -24.03 -67.28 44.55
N LEU A 60 -22.85 -67.61 44.03
CA LEU A 60 -22.25 -68.92 44.21
C LEU A 60 -21.92 -69.20 45.69
N GLU A 61 -21.39 -68.22 46.41
CA GLU A 61 -21.12 -68.34 47.84
C GLU A 61 -22.39 -68.65 48.62
N LYS A 62 -23.50 -67.97 48.28
CA LYS A 62 -24.82 -68.26 48.87
C LYS A 62 -25.27 -69.70 48.57
N LEU A 63 -25.18 -70.15 47.32
CA LEU A 63 -25.59 -71.52 46.96
C LEU A 63 -24.75 -72.58 47.67
N VAL A 64 -23.44 -72.35 47.83
CA VAL A 64 -22.57 -73.23 48.61
C VAL A 64 -22.98 -73.23 50.09
N LEU A 65 -23.37 -72.09 50.65
CA LEU A 65 -23.89 -71.99 52.01
C LEU A 65 -25.22 -72.74 52.17
N ASP A 66 -26.11 -72.67 51.17
CA ASP A 66 -27.39 -73.38 51.15
C ASP A 66 -27.15 -74.91 51.07
N VAL A 67 -26.18 -75.37 50.26
CA VAL A 67 -25.69 -76.77 50.27
C VAL A 67 -25.18 -77.16 51.66
N GLU A 68 -24.28 -76.39 52.26
CA GLU A 68 -23.72 -76.69 53.58
C GLU A 68 -24.79 -76.78 54.66
N ASN A 69 -25.73 -75.83 54.66
CA ASN A 69 -26.84 -75.79 55.62
C ASN A 69 -27.77 -76.98 55.44
N GLY A 70 -28.11 -77.34 54.20
CA GLY A 70 -28.97 -78.49 53.90
C GLY A 70 -28.33 -79.82 54.29
N VAL A 71 -27.08 -80.03 53.88
CA VAL A 71 -26.29 -81.22 54.22
C VAL A 71 -26.10 -81.33 55.74
N ARG A 72 -25.78 -80.22 56.42
CA ARG A 72 -25.64 -80.18 57.89
C ARG A 72 -26.95 -80.53 58.59
N GLY A 73 -28.06 -79.91 58.16
CA GLY A 73 -29.38 -80.13 58.74
C GLY A 73 -29.79 -81.60 58.63
N TYR A 74 -29.58 -82.20 57.46
CA TYR A 74 -29.82 -83.62 57.22
C TYR A 74 -28.87 -84.51 58.03
N ALA A 75 -27.56 -84.23 58.07
CA ALA A 75 -26.61 -85.02 58.87
C ALA A 75 -26.92 -84.98 60.38
N LEU A 76 -27.43 -83.85 60.88
CA LEU A 76 -27.79 -83.68 62.29
C LEU A 76 -29.12 -84.34 62.64
N THR A 77 -30.11 -84.37 61.75
CA THR A 77 -31.50 -84.75 62.07
C THR A 77 -31.99 -86.01 61.37
N SER A 78 -31.36 -86.39 60.25
CA SER A 78 -31.83 -87.39 59.28
C SER A 78 -33.22 -87.11 58.69
N ASP A 79 -33.66 -85.85 58.70
CA ASP A 79 -34.94 -85.43 58.14
C ASP A 79 -34.73 -84.78 56.77
N ALA A 80 -35.30 -85.40 55.74
CA ALA A 80 -35.19 -84.97 54.34
C ALA A 80 -35.77 -83.57 54.10
N ARG A 81 -36.62 -83.03 54.98
CA ARG A 81 -37.13 -81.64 54.87
C ARG A 81 -36.01 -80.60 54.97
N PHE A 82 -34.91 -80.91 55.65
CA PHE A 82 -33.74 -80.04 55.71
C PHE A 82 -32.93 -80.02 54.42
N LEU A 83 -33.19 -80.91 53.46
CA LEU A 83 -32.52 -80.93 52.16
C LEU A 83 -33.11 -79.93 51.15
N ALA A 84 -34.20 -79.22 51.47
CA ALA A 84 -34.80 -78.26 50.54
C ALA A 84 -33.79 -77.20 50.02
N PRO A 85 -32.97 -76.54 50.86
CA PRO A 85 -31.93 -75.61 50.38
C PRO A 85 -30.84 -76.28 49.54
N TYR A 86 -30.52 -77.56 49.82
CA TYR A 86 -29.56 -78.33 49.04
C TYR A 86 -30.11 -78.64 47.64
N ASN A 87 -31.35 -79.14 47.54
CA ASN A 87 -32.00 -79.45 46.26
C ASN A 87 -32.18 -78.19 45.37
N ASP A 88 -32.57 -77.07 45.98
CA ASP A 88 -32.68 -75.78 45.29
C ASP A 88 -31.32 -75.33 44.76
N ALA A 89 -30.27 -75.47 45.58
CA ALA A 89 -28.91 -75.12 45.19
C ALA A 89 -28.35 -76.05 44.11
N GLU A 90 -28.55 -77.36 44.22
CA GLU A 90 -28.15 -78.37 43.24
C GLU A 90 -28.70 -78.04 41.85
N THR A 91 -29.96 -77.60 41.78
CA THR A 91 -30.60 -77.19 40.52
C THR A 91 -30.00 -75.91 39.94
N ALA A 92 -29.67 -74.92 40.78
CA ALA A 92 -29.19 -73.61 40.33
C ALA A 92 -27.67 -73.54 40.08
N LEU A 93 -26.88 -74.41 40.72
CA LEU A 93 -25.42 -74.38 40.71
C LEU A 93 -24.81 -74.52 39.30
N PRO A 94 -25.24 -75.44 38.42
CA PRO A 94 -24.63 -75.59 37.09
C PRO A 94 -24.66 -74.29 36.26
N ASP A 95 -25.81 -73.61 36.25
CA ASP A 95 -26.00 -72.37 35.50
C ASP A 95 -25.22 -71.20 36.10
N GLN A 96 -25.23 -71.05 37.43
CA GLN A 96 -24.45 -70.00 38.09
C GLN A 96 -22.94 -70.21 37.92
N ARG A 97 -22.46 -71.46 37.99
CA ARG A 97 -21.05 -71.81 37.74
C ARG A 97 -20.64 -71.49 36.30
N LYS A 98 -21.50 -71.79 35.32
CA LYS A 98 -21.27 -71.43 33.92
C LYS A 98 -21.23 -69.92 33.71
N LEU A 99 -22.17 -69.17 34.30
CA LEU A 99 -22.19 -67.70 34.25
C LEU A 99 -20.93 -67.10 34.86
N PHE A 100 -20.53 -67.55 36.05
CA PHE A 100 -19.33 -67.09 36.74
C PHE A 100 -18.06 -67.28 35.90
N ARG A 101 -17.87 -68.46 35.31
CA ARG A 101 -16.74 -68.73 34.40
C ARG A 101 -16.76 -67.84 33.16
N SER A 102 -17.94 -67.58 32.60
CA SER A 102 -18.08 -66.70 31.43
C SER A 102 -17.74 -65.25 31.73
N LEU A 103 -18.05 -64.77 32.94
CA LEU A 103 -17.74 -63.40 33.37
C LEU A 103 -16.25 -63.22 33.71
N ALA A 104 -15.56 -64.31 34.10
CA ALA A 104 -14.15 -64.27 34.48
C ALA A 104 -13.18 -64.50 33.30
N SER A 105 -13.67 -64.76 32.08
CA SER A 105 -12.82 -65.22 30.95
C SER A 105 -11.89 -64.17 30.38
N ASP A 106 -12.15 -62.88 30.61
CA ASP A 106 -11.44 -61.78 29.95
C ASP A 106 -9.98 -61.64 30.36
N GLN A 107 -9.63 -62.08 31.58
CA GLN A 107 -8.28 -61.87 32.11
C GLN A 107 -7.64 -63.15 32.58
N PRO A 108 -6.40 -63.45 32.15
CA PRO A 108 -5.73 -64.71 32.49
C PRO A 108 -5.67 -64.98 34.00
N LEU A 109 -5.40 -63.96 34.83
CA LEU A 109 -5.31 -64.09 36.28
C LEU A 109 -6.68 -64.18 36.97
N GLN A 110 -7.72 -63.60 36.40
CA GLN A 110 -9.09 -63.66 36.92
C GLN A 110 -9.73 -65.01 36.56
N ALA A 111 -9.58 -65.43 35.30
CA ALA A 111 -10.01 -66.72 34.79
C ALA A 111 -9.38 -67.87 35.58
N ARG A 112 -8.08 -67.79 35.89
CA ARG A 112 -7.40 -68.81 36.73
C ARG A 112 -8.02 -68.90 38.12
N ARG A 113 -8.21 -67.77 38.81
CA ARG A 113 -8.81 -67.74 40.16
C ARG A 113 -10.25 -68.24 40.16
N ALA A 114 -11.04 -67.83 39.16
CA ALA A 114 -12.41 -68.30 38.99
C ALA A 114 -12.48 -69.80 38.70
N ARG A 115 -11.58 -70.33 37.86
CA ARG A 115 -11.49 -71.76 37.57
C ARG A 115 -11.14 -72.56 38.83
N THR A 116 -10.14 -72.16 39.59
CA THR A 116 -9.76 -72.85 40.84
C THR A 116 -10.91 -72.88 41.86
N LEU A 117 -11.65 -71.77 41.97
CA LEU A 117 -12.83 -71.69 42.83
C LEU A 117 -13.96 -72.60 42.30
N ASP A 118 -14.24 -72.57 40.99
CA ASP A 118 -15.24 -73.43 40.33
C ASP A 118 -14.94 -74.92 40.50
N GLU A 119 -13.68 -75.32 40.34
CA GLU A 119 -13.20 -76.69 40.55
C GLU A 119 -13.36 -77.10 42.02
N SER A 120 -13.02 -76.22 42.96
CA SER A 120 -13.19 -76.49 44.40
C SER A 120 -14.67 -76.66 44.78
N ILE A 121 -15.57 -75.88 44.17
CA ILE A 121 -17.02 -76.02 44.38
C ILE A 121 -17.51 -77.36 43.84
N GLY A 122 -17.10 -77.74 42.63
CA GLY A 122 -17.45 -79.05 42.05
C GLY A 122 -16.97 -80.21 42.92
N LEU A 123 -15.70 -80.18 43.33
CA LEU A 123 -15.14 -81.18 44.22
C LEU A 123 -15.89 -81.26 45.56
N TYR A 124 -16.24 -80.13 46.17
CA TYR A 124 -17.02 -80.12 47.41
C TYR A 124 -18.41 -80.77 47.25
N ILE A 125 -19.08 -80.54 46.13
CA ILE A 125 -20.39 -81.14 45.87
C ILE A 125 -20.24 -82.65 45.64
N GLU A 126 -19.42 -83.02 44.66
CA GLU A 126 -19.31 -84.42 44.18
C GLU A 126 -18.64 -85.34 45.21
N THR A 127 -17.62 -84.86 45.92
CA THR A 127 -16.84 -85.71 46.83
C THR A 127 -17.31 -85.65 48.27
N PHE A 128 -18.10 -84.64 48.64
CA PHE A 128 -18.55 -84.45 50.01
C PHE A 128 -20.08 -84.30 50.14
N ALA A 129 -20.71 -83.34 49.46
CA ALA A 129 -22.13 -83.07 49.66
C ALA A 129 -23.02 -84.25 49.21
N ASP A 130 -22.84 -84.73 47.98
CA ASP A 130 -23.68 -85.80 47.41
C ASP A 130 -23.56 -87.12 48.18
N PRO A 131 -22.35 -87.60 48.54
CA PRO A 131 -22.21 -88.81 49.36
C PRO A 131 -22.87 -88.68 50.75
N VAL A 132 -22.82 -87.49 51.36
CA VAL A 132 -23.38 -87.30 52.71
C VAL A 132 -24.90 -87.36 52.71
N VAL A 133 -25.55 -86.81 51.67
CA VAL A 133 -27.01 -86.86 51.51
C VAL A 133 -27.49 -88.28 51.19
N GLN A 134 -26.64 -89.10 50.56
CA GLN A 134 -26.95 -90.50 50.23
C GLN A 134 -26.73 -91.50 51.37
N PHE A 135 -26.08 -91.11 52.48
CA PHE A 135 -25.90 -92.01 53.62
C PHE A 135 -27.24 -92.41 54.25
N SER A 136 -27.48 -93.73 54.36
CA SER A 136 -28.63 -94.26 55.11
C SER A 136 -28.41 -94.27 56.63
N ASN A 137 -27.17 -94.11 57.10
CA ASN A 137 -26.80 -94.12 58.52
C ASN A 137 -26.45 -92.71 59.03
N ARG A 138 -27.25 -92.19 59.97
CA ARG A 138 -27.06 -90.88 60.62
C ARG A 138 -25.66 -90.69 61.21
N GLN A 139 -25.13 -91.71 61.87
CA GLN A 139 -23.84 -91.62 62.57
C GLN A 139 -22.68 -91.47 61.57
N ALA A 140 -22.78 -92.13 60.41
CA ALA A 140 -21.83 -91.98 59.31
C ALA A 140 -21.91 -90.59 58.65
N ALA A 141 -23.13 -90.08 58.41
CA ALA A 141 -23.33 -88.74 57.86
C ALA A 141 -22.79 -87.63 58.78
N LEU A 142 -23.02 -87.75 60.09
CA LEU A 142 -22.53 -86.78 61.08
C LEU A 142 -21.00 -86.81 61.21
N LEU A 143 -20.39 -88.00 61.23
CA LEU A 143 -18.93 -88.14 61.26
C LEU A 143 -18.25 -87.60 59.99
N ALA A 144 -18.82 -87.85 58.82
CA ALA A 144 -18.31 -87.31 57.56
C ALA A 144 -18.39 -85.77 57.52
N TYR A 145 -19.50 -85.20 58.01
CA TYR A 145 -19.67 -83.76 58.11
C TYR A 145 -18.66 -83.10 59.06
N ASP A 146 -18.49 -83.64 60.28
CA ASP A 146 -17.65 -83.02 61.32
C ASP A 146 -16.15 -83.16 61.01
N SER A 147 -15.75 -84.25 60.34
CA SER A 147 -14.35 -84.51 59.98
C SER A 147 -13.89 -83.77 58.72
N GLU A 148 -14.65 -83.77 57.63
CA GLU A 148 -14.19 -83.29 56.31
C GLU A 148 -15.05 -82.14 55.78
N GLY A 149 -16.38 -82.23 55.91
CA GLY A 149 -17.32 -81.24 55.39
C GLY A 149 -17.12 -79.82 55.89
N ARG A 150 -16.97 -79.69 57.21
CA ARG A 150 -16.72 -78.40 57.86
C ARG A 150 -15.40 -77.78 57.40
N ARG A 151 -14.36 -78.59 57.16
CA ARG A 151 -13.05 -78.12 56.66
C ARG A 151 -13.14 -77.65 55.21
N GLN A 152 -13.78 -78.41 54.34
CA GLN A 152 -13.95 -78.04 52.93
C GLN A 152 -14.83 -76.79 52.77
N ALA A 153 -15.94 -76.69 53.50
CA ALA A 153 -16.78 -75.50 53.50
C ALA A 153 -16.05 -74.25 54.03
N ALA A 154 -15.25 -74.39 55.10
CA ALA A 154 -14.39 -73.30 55.58
C ALA A 154 -13.34 -72.89 54.53
N SER A 155 -12.74 -73.86 53.83
CA SER A 155 -11.81 -73.60 52.73
C SER A 155 -12.47 -72.81 51.60
N LEU A 156 -13.68 -73.19 51.18
CA LEU A 156 -14.43 -72.48 50.14
C LEU A 156 -14.74 -71.03 50.53
N ARG A 157 -15.19 -70.77 51.77
CA ARG A 157 -15.40 -69.40 52.28
C ARG A 157 -14.13 -68.56 52.18
N VAL A 158 -12.97 -69.12 52.54
CA VAL A 158 -11.68 -68.44 52.42
C VAL A 158 -11.32 -68.17 50.95
N GLN A 159 -11.61 -69.11 50.04
CA GLN A 159 -11.39 -68.91 48.60
C GLN A 159 -12.31 -67.85 48.00
N PHE A 160 -13.59 -67.82 48.36
CA PHE A 160 -14.53 -66.75 47.98
C PHE A 160 -14.06 -65.39 48.49
N ALA A 161 -13.71 -65.28 49.78
CA ALA A 161 -13.19 -64.04 50.35
C ALA A 161 -11.91 -63.56 49.64
N ARG A 162 -11.00 -64.49 49.31
CA ARG A 162 -9.77 -64.17 48.56
C ARG A 162 -10.09 -63.71 47.13
N PHE A 163 -11.05 -64.34 46.47
CA PHE A 163 -11.50 -63.95 45.13
C PHE A 163 -12.14 -62.55 45.14
N LEU A 164 -13.09 -62.31 46.04
CA LEU A 164 -13.79 -61.02 46.14
C LEU A 164 -12.84 -59.88 46.50
N ARG A 165 -11.89 -60.09 47.44
CA ARG A 165 -10.85 -59.09 47.74
C ARG A 165 -10.00 -58.80 46.52
N ALA A 166 -9.53 -59.84 45.83
CA ALA A 166 -8.76 -59.69 44.61
C ALA A 166 -9.51 -58.92 43.51
N GLU A 167 -10.80 -59.15 43.36
CA GLU A 167 -11.64 -58.45 42.38
C GLU A 167 -11.83 -56.98 42.75
N ASN A 168 -12.07 -56.70 44.04
CA ASN A 168 -12.20 -55.34 44.56
C ASN A 168 -10.88 -54.55 44.44
N ASP A 169 -9.73 -55.17 44.77
CA ASP A 169 -8.41 -54.56 44.61
C ASP A 169 -8.10 -54.28 43.13
N LEU A 170 -8.51 -55.17 42.23
CA LEU A 170 -8.33 -54.99 40.80
C LEU A 170 -9.20 -53.86 40.26
N SER A 171 -10.46 -53.76 40.70
CA SER A 171 -11.37 -52.68 40.34
C SER A 171 -10.87 -51.32 40.82
N THR A 172 -10.49 -51.21 42.09
CA THR A 172 -9.98 -49.95 42.68
C THR A 172 -8.67 -49.48 42.04
N ASN A 173 -7.76 -50.40 41.71
CA ASN A 173 -6.53 -50.05 40.98
C ASN A 173 -6.82 -49.54 39.57
N ARG A 174 -7.83 -50.09 38.88
CA ARG A 174 -8.26 -49.61 37.55
C ARG A 174 -8.90 -48.26 37.61
N GLU A 175 -9.76 -48.03 38.59
CA GLU A 175 -10.42 -46.74 38.82
C GLU A 175 -9.37 -45.64 39.03
N ARG A 176 -8.41 -45.86 39.94
CA ARG A 176 -7.30 -44.92 40.16
C ARG A 176 -6.44 -44.67 38.90
N ALA A 177 -6.17 -45.72 38.13
CA ALA A 177 -5.39 -45.60 36.89
C ALA A 177 -6.18 -44.88 35.78
N ALA A 178 -7.50 -45.03 35.74
CA ALA A 178 -8.38 -44.35 34.81
C ALA A 178 -8.56 -42.87 35.19
N ASP A 179 -8.75 -42.58 36.47
CA ASP A 179 -8.87 -41.23 37.01
C ASP A 179 -7.59 -40.42 36.78
N SER A 180 -6.42 -41.01 37.01
CA SER A 180 -5.16 -40.30 36.76
C SER A 180 -5.00 -39.98 35.28
N LYS A 181 -5.28 -40.94 34.38
CA LYS A 181 -5.23 -40.71 32.92
C LYS A 181 -6.24 -39.68 32.47
N SER A 182 -7.46 -39.72 33.02
CA SER A 182 -8.52 -38.76 32.73
C SER A 182 -8.12 -37.35 33.17
N ARG A 183 -7.62 -37.19 34.39
CA ARG A 183 -7.20 -35.89 34.93
C ARG A 183 -6.08 -35.26 34.12
N HIS A 184 -5.00 -36.00 33.86
CA HIS A 184 -3.88 -35.48 33.05
C HIS A 184 -4.34 -35.10 31.65
N ALA A 185 -5.25 -35.89 31.04
CA ALA A 185 -5.73 -35.58 29.70
C ALA A 185 -6.71 -34.39 29.68
N MET A 186 -7.50 -34.17 30.74
CA MET A 186 -8.32 -32.96 30.90
C MET A 186 -7.45 -31.72 31.11
N GLU A 187 -6.40 -31.81 31.93
CA GLU A 187 -5.44 -30.71 32.15
C GLU A 187 -4.69 -30.36 30.85
N LEU A 188 -4.15 -31.35 30.15
CA LEU A 188 -3.51 -31.17 28.84
C LEU A 188 -4.50 -30.60 27.81
N GLY A 189 -5.75 -31.06 27.81
CA GLY A 189 -6.80 -30.54 26.96
C GLY A 189 -7.12 -29.07 27.24
N ALA A 190 -7.25 -28.69 28.51
CA ALA A 190 -7.54 -27.32 28.93
C ALA A 190 -6.38 -26.37 28.61
N VAL A 191 -5.14 -26.78 28.90
CA VAL A 191 -3.93 -26.02 28.54
C VAL A 191 -3.82 -25.88 27.03
N GLY A 192 -4.06 -26.97 26.30
CA GLY A 192 -4.05 -27.00 24.84
C GLY A 192 -5.11 -26.09 24.20
N LEU A 193 -6.33 -26.11 24.70
CA LEU A 193 -7.42 -25.23 24.24
C LEU A 193 -7.11 -23.76 24.52
N THR A 194 -6.66 -23.46 25.74
CA THR A 194 -6.29 -22.09 26.14
C THR A 194 -5.13 -21.58 25.30
N GLY A 195 -4.08 -22.38 25.14
CA GLY A 195 -2.94 -22.07 24.28
C GLY A 195 -3.34 -21.86 22.82
N SER A 196 -4.23 -22.71 22.28
CA SER A 196 -4.76 -22.56 20.93
C SER A 196 -5.56 -21.28 20.77
N ALA A 197 -6.42 -20.94 21.73
CA ALA A 197 -7.21 -19.71 21.70
C ALA A 197 -6.33 -18.45 21.73
N ILE A 198 -5.29 -18.45 22.57
CA ILE A 198 -4.29 -17.37 22.61
C ILE A 198 -3.55 -17.28 21.27
N LEU A 199 -3.13 -18.40 20.70
CA LEU A 199 -2.39 -18.42 19.43
C LEU A 199 -3.26 -17.97 18.26
N ILE A 200 -4.55 -18.35 18.23
CA ILE A 200 -5.54 -17.83 17.28
C ILE A 200 -5.70 -16.32 17.43
N LEU A 201 -5.83 -15.81 18.65
CA LEU A 201 -5.97 -14.37 18.91
C LEU A 201 -4.73 -13.60 18.46
N LEU A 202 -3.54 -14.08 18.78
CA LEU A 202 -2.28 -13.47 18.35
C LEU A 202 -2.14 -13.49 16.82
N PHE A 203 -2.52 -14.59 16.18
CA PHE A 203 -2.52 -14.71 14.72
C PHE A 203 -3.53 -13.77 14.06
N ALA A 204 -4.73 -13.63 14.63
CA ALA A 204 -5.74 -12.69 14.16
C ALA A 204 -5.27 -11.23 14.30
N ILE A 205 -4.64 -10.86 15.42
CA ILE A 205 -4.03 -9.54 15.63
C ILE A 205 -2.91 -9.29 14.61
N TYR A 206 -2.07 -10.31 14.36
CA TYR A 206 -1.03 -10.24 13.33
C TYR A 206 -1.61 -10.00 11.94
N LEU A 207 -2.68 -10.72 11.56
CA LEU A 207 -3.35 -10.54 10.27
C LEU A 207 -3.96 -9.15 10.12
N ALA A 208 -4.66 -8.69 11.16
CA ALA A 208 -5.32 -7.40 11.18
C ALA A 208 -4.31 -6.24 11.03
N ARG A 209 -3.21 -6.29 11.79
CA ARG A 209 -2.18 -5.23 11.79
C ARG A 209 -1.17 -5.34 10.65
N GLY A 210 -0.82 -6.55 10.25
CA GLY A 210 0.21 -6.81 9.25
C GLY A 210 -0.30 -6.80 7.80
N ILE A 211 -1.60 -7.04 7.59
CA ILE A 211 -2.18 -7.19 6.24
C ILE A 211 -3.41 -6.30 6.07
N ALA A 212 -4.47 -6.53 6.85
CA ALA A 212 -5.77 -5.91 6.58
C ALA A 212 -5.72 -4.38 6.69
N ARG A 213 -5.07 -3.86 7.74
CA ARG A 213 -4.98 -2.42 7.97
C ARG A 213 -4.15 -1.70 6.88
N PRO A 214 -2.91 -2.09 6.55
CA PRO A 214 -2.17 -1.46 5.46
C PRO A 214 -2.89 -1.52 4.10
N VAL A 215 -3.58 -2.62 3.79
CA VAL A 215 -4.35 -2.74 2.55
C VAL A 215 -5.52 -1.76 2.51
N THR A 216 -6.22 -1.60 3.64
CA THR A 216 -7.33 -0.64 3.76
C THR A 216 -6.82 0.81 3.69
N GLU A 217 -5.69 1.10 4.34
CA GLU A 217 -5.02 2.41 4.26
C GLU A 217 -4.56 2.71 2.82
N ALA A 218 -4.03 1.72 2.11
CA ALA A 218 -3.65 1.89 0.70
C ALA A 218 -4.85 2.14 -0.22
N ALA A 219 -5.97 1.43 -0.01
CA ALA A 219 -7.19 1.68 -0.76
C ALA A 219 -7.76 3.08 -0.50
N ALA A 220 -7.75 3.53 0.76
CA ALA A 220 -8.16 4.89 1.12
C ALA A 220 -7.23 5.95 0.53
N GLY A 221 -5.91 5.72 0.58
CA GLY A 221 -4.90 6.59 -0.03
C GLY A 221 -5.08 6.70 -1.54
N ALA A 222 -5.37 5.59 -2.23
CA ALA A 222 -5.67 5.60 -3.66
C ALA A 222 -6.92 6.42 -4.01
N GLY A 223 -7.96 6.34 -3.18
CA GLY A 223 -9.15 7.19 -3.33
C GLY A 223 -8.86 8.68 -3.19
N GLN A 224 -8.00 9.06 -2.23
CA GLN A 224 -7.59 10.46 -2.03
C GLN A 224 -6.68 10.96 -3.16
N LEU A 225 -5.75 10.13 -3.61
CA LEU A 225 -4.89 10.43 -4.76
C LEU A 225 -5.72 10.66 -6.03
N ALA A 226 -6.75 9.85 -6.26
CA ALA A 226 -7.69 10.02 -7.37
C ALA A 226 -8.57 11.28 -7.24
N ALA A 227 -8.80 11.77 -6.00
CA ALA A 227 -9.50 13.01 -5.74
C ALA A 227 -8.62 14.26 -5.90
N GLY A 228 -7.32 14.09 -6.20
CA GLY A 228 -6.38 15.18 -6.47
C GLY A 228 -5.43 15.53 -5.32
N ASP A 229 -5.51 14.85 -4.17
CA ASP A 229 -4.51 15.03 -3.11
C ASP A 229 -3.25 14.21 -3.42
N LEU A 230 -2.30 14.85 -4.11
CA LEU A 230 -1.04 14.23 -4.52
C LEU A 230 -0.01 14.16 -3.39
N SER A 231 -0.27 14.79 -2.26
CA SER A 231 0.66 14.86 -1.11
C SER A 231 0.59 13.61 -0.23
N ILE A 232 -0.43 12.77 -0.41
CA ILE A 232 -0.66 11.62 0.44
C ILE A 232 0.48 10.60 0.35
N ARG A 233 0.93 10.12 1.51
CA ARG A 233 1.94 9.07 1.62
C ARG A 233 1.50 8.04 2.64
N LEU A 234 1.64 6.77 2.29
CA LEU A 234 1.35 5.65 3.18
C LEU A 234 2.56 5.34 4.06
N SER A 235 2.30 4.85 5.27
CA SER A 235 3.37 4.36 6.16
C SER A 235 4.00 3.11 5.56
N GLN A 236 5.33 3.12 5.35
CA GLN A 236 6.09 1.95 4.90
C GLN A 236 6.28 0.94 6.04
N LYS A 237 5.17 0.41 6.54
CA LYS A 237 5.13 -0.60 7.61
C LYS A 237 4.35 -1.79 7.10
N GLY A 238 4.99 -2.95 7.06
CA GLY A 238 4.34 -4.19 6.67
C GLY A 238 5.35 -5.25 6.26
N PRO A 239 5.09 -6.52 6.55
CA PRO A 239 5.94 -7.60 6.08
C PRO A 239 5.80 -7.82 4.57
N GLY A 240 6.93 -8.07 3.90
CA GLY A 240 6.98 -8.57 2.52
C GLY A 240 6.19 -7.73 1.52
N GLU A 241 5.27 -8.39 0.84
CA GLU A 241 4.45 -7.92 -0.28
C GLU A 241 3.57 -6.71 0.09
N VAL A 242 3.12 -6.61 1.34
CA VAL A 242 2.35 -5.46 1.83
C VAL A 242 3.25 -4.21 1.90
N GLY A 243 4.49 -4.38 2.36
CA GLY A 243 5.47 -3.30 2.35
C GLY A 243 5.79 -2.84 0.92
N GLU A 244 5.95 -3.79 -0.01
CA GLU A 244 6.19 -3.52 -1.43
C GLU A 244 5.02 -2.76 -2.09
N LEU A 245 3.78 -3.10 -1.74
CA LEU A 245 2.59 -2.36 -2.17
C LEU A 245 2.63 -0.90 -1.69
N THR A 246 2.90 -0.66 -0.40
CA THR A 246 2.96 0.72 0.15
C THR A 246 4.10 1.53 -0.47
N LYS A 247 5.23 0.88 -0.78
CA LYS A 247 6.35 1.50 -1.47
C LYS A 247 5.97 1.89 -2.90
N SER A 248 5.40 0.97 -3.65
CA SER A 248 4.97 1.20 -5.04
C SER A 248 3.90 2.29 -5.13
N PHE A 249 2.98 2.34 -4.16
CA PHE A 249 2.00 3.42 -4.04
C PHE A 249 2.66 4.79 -3.85
N ASN A 250 3.61 4.90 -2.92
CA ASN A 250 4.31 6.16 -2.66
C ASN A 250 5.15 6.62 -3.85
N GLU A 251 5.83 5.71 -4.56
CA GLU A 251 6.57 6.01 -5.79
C GLU A 251 5.65 6.52 -6.91
N MET A 252 4.45 5.94 -7.03
CA MET A 252 3.44 6.41 -7.98
C MET A 252 2.92 7.80 -7.60
N ALA A 253 2.63 8.06 -6.33
CA ALA A 253 2.18 9.37 -5.85
C ALA A 253 3.25 10.46 -6.10
N GLU A 254 4.52 10.16 -5.82
CA GLU A 254 5.65 11.05 -6.07
C GLU A 254 5.81 11.38 -7.56
N ARG A 255 5.72 10.37 -8.45
CA ARG A 255 5.77 10.62 -9.90
C ARG A 255 4.60 11.47 -10.38
N LEU A 256 3.40 11.23 -9.86
CA LEU A 256 2.22 11.99 -10.25
C LEU A 256 2.33 13.46 -9.83
N GLU A 257 2.80 13.71 -8.60
CA GLU A 257 3.03 15.06 -8.07
C GLU A 257 4.10 15.81 -8.89
N ALA A 258 5.20 15.14 -9.23
CA ALA A 258 6.25 15.73 -10.07
C ALA A 258 5.73 16.08 -11.48
N THR A 259 5.01 15.16 -12.12
CA THR A 259 4.41 15.41 -13.45
C THR A 259 3.36 16.51 -13.40
N HIS A 260 2.54 16.57 -12.34
CA HIS A 260 1.53 17.63 -12.19
C HIS A 260 2.19 19.01 -12.08
N THR A 261 3.23 19.12 -11.24
CA THR A 261 4.00 20.36 -11.07
C THR A 261 4.68 20.79 -12.38
N GLU A 262 5.27 19.85 -13.12
CA GLU A 262 5.88 20.12 -14.41
C GLU A 262 4.86 20.62 -15.45
N LEU A 263 3.67 20.02 -15.49
CA LEU A 263 2.58 20.45 -16.36
C LEU A 263 2.08 21.85 -16.00
N GLU A 264 1.98 22.19 -14.71
CA GLU A 264 1.59 23.52 -14.26
C GLU A 264 2.59 24.59 -14.70
N ASP A 265 3.90 24.32 -14.57
CA ASP A 265 4.95 25.23 -15.03
C ASP A 265 4.92 25.41 -16.55
N GLN A 266 4.79 24.32 -17.31
CA GLN A 266 4.65 24.39 -18.78
C GLN A 266 3.41 25.19 -19.20
N ASN A 267 2.29 25.05 -18.48
CA ASN A 267 1.07 25.79 -18.77
C ASN A 267 1.24 27.29 -18.46
N ALA A 268 1.94 27.63 -17.37
CA ALA A 268 2.27 29.00 -17.05
C ALA A 268 3.16 29.65 -18.12
N GLN A 269 4.21 28.95 -18.57
CA GLN A 269 5.08 29.41 -19.65
C GLN A 269 4.32 29.59 -20.98
N LEU A 270 3.44 28.64 -21.31
CA LEU A 270 2.61 28.72 -22.51
C LEU A 270 1.69 29.95 -22.47
N ARG A 271 1.01 30.18 -21.35
CA ARG A 271 0.14 31.36 -21.17
C ARG A 271 0.90 32.67 -21.30
N GLU A 272 2.12 32.75 -20.77
CA GLU A 272 2.95 33.94 -20.92
C GLU A 272 3.36 34.15 -22.39
N SER A 273 3.73 33.09 -23.09
CA SER A 273 4.03 33.15 -24.53
C SER A 273 2.81 33.61 -25.35
N GLU A 274 1.63 33.08 -25.05
CA GLU A 274 0.37 33.51 -25.70
C GLU A 274 0.05 34.98 -25.42
N ARG A 275 0.30 35.45 -24.19
CA ARG A 275 0.12 36.86 -23.81
C ARG A 275 1.05 37.76 -24.62
N LEU A 276 2.36 37.48 -24.63
CA LEU A 276 3.35 38.25 -25.38
C LEU A 276 3.03 38.29 -26.89
N LYS A 277 2.60 37.16 -27.46
CA LYS A 277 2.16 37.09 -28.85
C LYS A 277 0.92 37.95 -29.11
N SER A 278 -0.03 37.98 -28.19
CA SER A 278 -1.24 38.79 -28.32
C SER A 278 -0.91 40.28 -28.25
N ASP A 279 -0.05 40.69 -27.31
CA ASP A 279 0.42 42.07 -27.15
C ASP A 279 1.18 42.55 -28.41
N LEU A 280 1.98 41.66 -29.01
CA LEU A 280 2.65 41.90 -30.30
C LEU A 280 1.64 42.18 -31.42
N VAL A 281 0.68 41.28 -31.63
CA VAL A 281 -0.31 41.42 -32.71
C VAL A 281 -1.13 42.70 -32.55
N ASN A 282 -1.50 43.03 -31.32
CA ASN A 282 -2.23 44.26 -31.01
C ASN A 282 -1.39 45.51 -31.36
N THR A 283 -0.13 45.53 -30.93
CA THR A 283 0.77 46.67 -31.18
C THR A 283 1.02 46.87 -32.67
N VAL A 284 1.34 45.80 -33.40
CA VAL A 284 1.54 45.84 -34.86
C VAL A 284 0.28 46.35 -35.56
N SER A 285 -0.90 45.87 -35.16
CA SER A 285 -2.17 46.31 -35.75
C SER A 285 -2.42 47.81 -35.55
N HIS A 286 -2.06 48.36 -34.39
CA HIS A 286 -2.19 49.80 -34.10
C HIS A 286 -1.21 50.65 -34.91
N GLU A 287 0.04 50.24 -34.99
CA GLU A 287 1.10 50.96 -35.71
C GLU A 287 0.87 50.97 -37.21
N LEU A 288 0.29 49.91 -37.80
CA LEU A 288 -0.07 49.87 -39.22
C LEU A 288 -1.35 50.66 -39.54
N ARG A 289 -2.35 50.67 -38.64
CA ARG A 289 -3.65 51.34 -38.88
C ARG A 289 -3.51 52.85 -39.05
N THR A 290 -2.62 53.48 -38.28
CA THR A 290 -2.42 54.93 -38.30
C THR A 290 -1.92 55.46 -39.66
N PRO A 291 -0.79 54.99 -40.21
CA PRO A 291 -0.31 55.44 -41.52
C PRO A 291 -1.26 55.03 -42.66
N LEU A 292 -1.86 53.84 -42.58
CA LEU A 292 -2.84 53.40 -43.57
C LEU A 292 -4.07 54.32 -43.61
N SER A 293 -4.56 54.76 -42.45
CA SER A 293 -5.66 55.73 -42.36
C SER A 293 -5.27 57.08 -42.97
N GLY A 294 -4.00 57.49 -42.79
CA GLY A 294 -3.44 58.67 -43.46
C GLY A 294 -3.46 58.54 -44.97
N VAL A 295 -2.91 57.45 -45.52
CA VAL A 295 -2.92 57.15 -46.96
C VAL A 295 -4.34 57.19 -47.51
N LEU A 296 -5.28 56.46 -46.88
CA LEU A 296 -6.68 56.41 -47.30
C LEU A 296 -7.38 57.78 -47.20
N GLY A 297 -7.10 58.55 -46.15
CA GLY A 297 -7.71 59.86 -45.93
C GLY A 297 -7.27 60.89 -46.97
N PHE A 298 -5.97 61.03 -47.20
CA PHE A 298 -5.43 62.01 -48.16
C PHE A 298 -5.71 61.60 -49.62
N THR A 299 -5.65 60.30 -49.95
CA THR A 299 -6.06 59.83 -51.28
C THR A 299 -7.54 60.10 -51.53
N LYS A 300 -8.43 59.85 -50.55
CA LYS A 300 -9.85 60.17 -50.68
C LYS A 300 -10.10 61.66 -50.85
N LEU A 301 -9.40 62.53 -50.09
CA LEU A 301 -9.47 63.98 -50.26
C LEU A 301 -9.06 64.40 -51.67
N LEU A 302 -7.93 63.90 -52.16
CA LEU A 302 -7.40 64.16 -53.51
C LEU A 302 -8.33 63.70 -54.64
N LEU A 303 -9.10 62.63 -54.42
CA LEU A 303 -10.08 62.11 -55.38
C LEU A 303 -11.42 62.86 -55.37
N THR A 304 -11.80 63.49 -54.24
CA THR A 304 -13.12 64.13 -54.08
C THR A 304 -13.10 65.65 -54.22
N ARG A 305 -11.93 66.29 -54.15
CA ARG A 305 -11.80 67.75 -54.23
C ARG A 305 -10.71 68.15 -55.20
N GLU A 306 -10.94 69.25 -55.92
CA GLU A 306 -9.89 69.92 -56.67
C GLU A 306 -9.07 70.81 -55.74
N PHE A 307 -7.75 70.76 -55.91
CA PHE A 307 -6.78 71.55 -55.18
C PHE A 307 -5.86 72.22 -56.19
N ASP A 308 -5.30 73.36 -55.83
CA ASP A 308 -4.24 73.97 -56.61
C ASP A 308 -3.01 73.02 -56.70
N PRO A 309 -2.13 73.22 -57.69
CA PRO A 309 -0.99 72.32 -57.92
C PRO A 309 -0.05 72.16 -56.71
N GLU A 310 0.10 73.19 -55.88
CA GLU A 310 0.97 73.13 -54.70
C GLU A 310 0.33 72.30 -53.59
N THR A 311 -0.94 72.56 -53.24
CA THR A 311 -1.67 71.79 -52.22
C THR A 311 -1.83 70.32 -52.61
N ARG A 312 -2.08 70.03 -53.90
CA ARG A 312 -2.12 68.66 -54.42
C ARG A 312 -0.78 67.95 -54.24
N ARG A 313 0.33 68.62 -54.59
CA ARG A 313 1.69 68.08 -54.44
C ARG A 313 2.04 67.87 -52.97
N HIS A 314 1.60 68.76 -52.08
CA HIS A 314 1.74 68.60 -50.63
C HIS A 314 1.03 67.35 -50.11
N TYR A 315 -0.26 67.14 -50.44
CA TYR A 315 -0.99 65.94 -50.00
C TYR A 315 -0.46 64.64 -50.61
N LEU A 316 -0.02 64.65 -51.87
CA LEU A 316 0.67 63.50 -52.45
C LEU A 316 1.99 63.21 -51.71
N GLY A 317 2.71 64.25 -51.28
CA GLY A 317 3.88 64.11 -50.42
C GLY A 317 3.55 63.47 -49.05
N ILE A 318 2.40 63.81 -48.45
CA ILE A 318 1.96 63.14 -47.22
C ILE A 318 1.63 61.67 -47.48
N VAL A 319 0.94 61.35 -48.57
CA VAL A 319 0.63 59.95 -48.94
C VAL A 319 1.91 59.14 -49.14
N ASP A 320 2.89 59.67 -49.89
CA ASP A 320 4.19 59.02 -50.11
C ASP A 320 4.93 58.79 -48.78
N ALA A 321 4.96 59.81 -47.91
CA ALA A 321 5.58 59.68 -46.59
C ALA A 321 4.90 58.62 -45.70
N GLN A 322 3.57 58.54 -45.71
CA GLN A 322 2.85 57.50 -44.94
C GLN A 322 3.04 56.10 -45.54
N ALA A 323 3.12 55.98 -46.87
CA ALA A 323 3.38 54.71 -47.55
C ALA A 323 4.80 54.20 -47.28
N ARG A 324 5.81 55.08 -47.33
CA ARG A 324 7.20 54.77 -46.94
C ARG A 324 7.28 54.30 -45.50
N ARG A 325 6.68 55.07 -44.57
CA ARG A 325 6.60 54.69 -43.16
C ARG A 325 5.95 53.31 -42.93
N LEU A 326 4.92 52.97 -43.71
CA LEU A 326 4.29 51.65 -43.65
C LEU A 326 5.24 50.54 -44.13
N SER A 327 6.02 50.80 -45.19
CA SER A 327 7.06 49.87 -45.68
C SER A 327 8.14 49.66 -44.62
N ASP A 328 8.67 50.74 -44.04
CA ASP A 328 9.71 50.67 -43.01
C ASP A 328 9.22 49.85 -41.80
N LEU A 329 7.98 50.09 -41.34
CA LEU A 329 7.38 49.32 -40.23
C LEU A 329 7.20 47.82 -40.56
N LEU A 330 6.90 47.49 -41.83
CA LEU A 330 6.76 46.12 -42.27
C LEU A 330 8.12 45.41 -42.33
N ASP A 331 9.14 46.09 -42.86
CA ASP A 331 10.50 45.58 -42.95
C ASP A 331 11.10 45.37 -41.55
N ASP A 332 10.91 46.32 -40.63
CA ASP A 332 11.27 46.18 -39.21
C ASP A 332 10.63 44.94 -38.57
N PHE A 333 9.35 44.69 -38.85
CA PHE A 333 8.64 43.52 -38.31
C PHE A 333 9.17 42.20 -38.89
N LEU A 334 9.47 42.16 -40.20
CA LEU A 334 10.05 40.98 -40.84
C LEU A 334 11.47 40.71 -40.32
N ASP A 335 12.25 41.74 -40.05
CA ASP A 335 13.56 41.61 -39.43
C ASP A 335 13.46 41.04 -38.01
N VAL A 336 12.53 41.52 -37.16
CA VAL A 336 12.29 40.94 -35.83
C VAL A 336 11.94 39.45 -35.91
N ARG A 337 11.06 39.05 -36.83
CA ARG A 337 10.70 37.64 -37.06
C ARG A 337 11.90 36.78 -37.46
N ARG A 338 12.77 37.30 -38.33
CA ARG A 338 13.99 36.59 -38.77
C ARG A 338 14.98 36.40 -37.62
N ILE A 339 15.10 37.39 -36.72
CA ILE A 339 15.93 37.28 -35.49
C ILE A 339 15.39 36.16 -34.60
N GLU A 340 14.07 36.14 -34.35
CA GLU A 340 13.43 35.15 -33.46
C GLU A 340 13.53 33.71 -33.97
N GLU A 341 13.43 33.50 -35.28
CA GLU A 341 13.57 32.17 -35.88
C GLU A 341 15.02 31.66 -35.93
N GLY A 342 16.00 32.46 -35.45
CA GLY A 342 17.42 32.13 -35.52
C GLY A 342 17.95 32.06 -36.96
N ARG A 343 17.18 32.57 -37.93
CA ARG A 343 17.51 32.59 -39.36
C ARG A 343 18.33 33.81 -39.77
N PHE A 344 18.94 34.48 -38.78
CA PHE A 344 19.79 35.64 -39.03
C PHE A 344 21.07 35.22 -39.75
N GLU A 345 21.29 35.78 -40.95
CA GLU A 345 22.38 35.37 -41.83
C GLU A 345 23.76 35.64 -41.22
N ARG A 346 24.60 34.60 -41.17
CA ARG A 346 26.00 34.64 -40.73
C ARG A 346 26.96 35.03 -41.86
N ALA A 347 26.66 36.07 -42.63
CA ALA A 347 27.68 36.66 -43.50
C ALA A 347 28.63 37.47 -42.61
N ARG A 348 29.83 36.95 -42.35
CA ARG A 348 30.86 37.63 -41.56
C ARG A 348 32.04 37.92 -42.47
N GLU A 349 32.33 39.19 -42.65
CA GLU A 349 33.49 39.70 -43.37
C GLU A 349 34.26 40.71 -42.53
N LEU A 350 35.45 41.08 -42.97
CA LEU A 350 36.25 42.11 -42.33
C LEU A 350 35.69 43.48 -42.74
N VAL A 351 35.16 44.21 -41.77
CA VAL A 351 34.53 45.53 -41.95
C VAL A 351 35.44 46.60 -41.36
N ASP A 352 35.72 47.62 -42.17
CA ASP A 352 36.40 48.84 -41.73
C ASP A 352 35.37 49.79 -41.09
N MET A 353 35.44 49.92 -39.76
CA MET A 353 34.50 50.75 -39.00
C MET A 353 34.71 52.24 -39.25
N GLU A 354 35.94 52.68 -39.56
CA GLU A 354 36.18 54.07 -39.89
C GLU A 354 35.43 54.45 -41.18
N ALA A 355 35.59 53.63 -42.22
CA ALA A 355 34.89 53.84 -43.48
C ALA A 355 33.36 53.83 -43.28
N LEU A 356 32.84 52.84 -42.56
CA LEU A 356 31.40 52.70 -42.31
C LEU A 356 30.82 53.88 -41.52
N LEU A 357 31.48 54.33 -40.45
CA LEU A 357 30.99 55.45 -39.63
C LEU A 357 31.01 56.77 -40.41
N ARG A 358 32.05 57.02 -41.21
CA ARG A 358 32.13 58.21 -42.06
C ARG A 358 31.07 58.20 -43.17
N GLU A 359 30.84 57.05 -43.81
CA GLU A 359 29.78 56.89 -44.83
C GLU A 359 28.40 57.21 -44.25
N GLU A 360 28.05 56.61 -43.11
CA GLU A 360 26.75 56.83 -42.48
C GLU A 360 26.59 58.27 -41.97
N ALA A 361 27.60 58.83 -41.31
CA ALA A 361 27.56 60.22 -40.85
C ALA A 361 27.35 61.21 -42.00
N GLN A 362 28.04 60.99 -43.13
CA GLN A 362 27.88 61.83 -44.32
C GLN A 362 26.46 61.70 -44.91
N LEU A 363 25.91 60.49 -44.97
CA LEU A 363 24.55 60.24 -45.46
C LEU A 363 23.50 60.98 -44.62
N TYR A 364 23.57 60.86 -43.29
CA TYR A 364 22.59 61.48 -42.40
C TYR A 364 22.76 62.99 -42.25
N SER A 365 23.99 63.50 -42.29
CA SER A 365 24.26 64.96 -42.33
C SER A 365 23.62 65.62 -43.56
N GLN A 366 23.69 64.98 -44.74
CA GLN A 366 23.02 65.47 -45.96
C GLN A 366 21.49 65.45 -45.87
N GLN A 367 20.93 64.46 -45.18
CA GLN A 367 19.47 64.32 -45.04
C GLN A 367 18.87 65.29 -44.00
N SER A 368 19.70 65.84 -43.11
CA SER A 368 19.25 66.74 -42.04
C SER A 368 20.10 68.02 -41.97
N PRO A 369 19.74 69.08 -42.74
CA PRO A 369 20.52 70.33 -42.81
C PRO A 369 20.64 71.12 -41.49
N LYS A 370 19.88 70.72 -40.46
CA LYS A 370 19.90 71.35 -39.12
C LYS A 370 20.85 70.67 -38.14
N HIS A 371 21.41 69.52 -38.51
CA HIS A 371 22.28 68.72 -37.66
C HIS A 371 23.62 68.54 -38.36
N ASP A 372 24.71 68.73 -37.62
CA ASP A 372 26.04 68.37 -38.08
C ASP A 372 26.44 67.05 -37.43
N VAL A 373 26.80 66.05 -38.22
CA VAL A 373 27.19 64.73 -37.72
C VAL A 373 28.72 64.66 -37.76
N ALA A 374 29.35 64.95 -36.63
CA ALA A 374 30.80 64.97 -36.48
C ALA A 374 31.31 63.56 -36.15
N VAL A 375 32.36 63.12 -36.85
CA VAL A 375 32.99 61.81 -36.62
C VAL A 375 34.39 62.00 -36.08
N GLU A 376 34.64 61.51 -34.87
CA GLU A 376 35.95 61.49 -34.22
C GLU A 376 36.42 60.03 -34.06
N ILE A 377 37.64 59.74 -34.50
CA ILE A 377 38.17 58.37 -34.47
C ILE A 377 39.51 58.38 -33.78
N ASP A 378 39.59 57.66 -32.67
CA ASP A 378 40.80 57.47 -31.90
C ASP A 378 41.45 56.13 -32.25
N HIS A 379 42.75 56.17 -32.58
CA HIS A 379 43.60 55.00 -32.87
C HIS A 379 43.16 54.10 -34.06
N PRO A 380 43.12 54.61 -35.31
CA PRO A 380 42.86 53.79 -36.50
C PRO A 380 44.03 52.82 -36.82
N PRO A 381 43.79 51.67 -37.50
CA PRO A 381 42.53 51.22 -38.09
C PRO A 381 41.61 50.44 -37.14
N LEU A 382 40.31 50.67 -37.26
CA LEU A 382 39.27 49.98 -36.49
C LEU A 382 38.58 48.90 -37.37
N ALA A 383 39.11 47.68 -37.36
CA ALA A 383 38.56 46.58 -38.15
C ALA A 383 37.77 45.59 -37.27
N VAL A 384 36.56 45.22 -37.70
CA VAL A 384 35.70 44.24 -37.01
C VAL A 384 35.26 43.13 -37.94
N ILE A 385 35.04 41.93 -37.40
CA ILE A 385 34.47 40.81 -38.15
C ILE A 385 32.95 40.84 -37.97
N GLY A 386 32.20 41.16 -39.02
CA GLY A 386 30.75 41.35 -38.93
C GLY A 386 30.03 41.31 -40.28
N ASN A 387 28.71 41.49 -40.22
CA ASN A 387 27.92 41.73 -41.42
C ASN A 387 27.89 43.25 -41.65
N PRO A 388 28.40 43.77 -42.78
CA PRO A 388 28.49 45.21 -43.05
C PRO A 388 27.11 45.88 -43.04
N ASP A 389 26.10 45.26 -43.65
CA ASP A 389 24.75 45.82 -43.75
C ASP A 389 24.07 45.91 -42.39
N ARG A 390 24.33 44.94 -41.50
CA ARG A 390 23.78 44.96 -40.13
C ARG A 390 24.49 45.96 -39.22
N LEU A 391 25.80 46.09 -39.35
CA LEU A 391 26.54 47.15 -38.66
C LEU A 391 26.06 48.52 -39.14
N ARG A 392 25.91 48.70 -40.46
CA ARG A 392 25.31 49.89 -41.06
C ARG A 392 23.92 50.18 -40.50
N GLN A 393 23.06 49.17 -40.42
CA GLN A 393 21.71 49.29 -39.83
C GLN A 393 21.74 49.73 -38.36
N VAL A 394 22.61 49.14 -37.53
CA VAL A 394 22.73 49.51 -36.10
C VAL A 394 23.21 50.96 -35.97
N ILE A 395 24.27 51.33 -36.68
CA ILE A 395 24.84 52.69 -36.66
C ILE A 395 23.83 53.71 -37.19
N GLY A 396 23.21 53.44 -38.33
CA GLY A 396 22.17 54.28 -38.91
C GLY A 396 20.98 54.47 -37.97
N ASN A 397 20.55 53.42 -37.26
CA ASN A 397 19.49 53.51 -36.26
C ASN A 397 19.87 54.43 -35.07
N LEU A 398 21.12 54.36 -34.60
CA LEU A 398 21.60 55.23 -33.51
C LEU A 398 21.67 56.69 -33.96
N ILE A 399 22.28 56.96 -35.12
CA ILE A 399 22.41 58.33 -35.67
C ILE A 399 21.03 58.91 -36.02
N SER A 400 20.15 58.12 -36.65
CA SER A 400 18.79 58.55 -36.94
C SER A 400 18.01 58.87 -35.66
N ASN A 401 18.21 58.12 -34.57
CA ASN A 401 17.57 58.41 -33.29
C ASN A 401 18.13 59.71 -32.67
N ALA A 402 19.45 59.89 -32.67
CA ALA A 402 20.11 61.11 -32.19
C ALA A 402 19.56 62.38 -32.87
N ILE A 403 19.41 62.35 -34.20
CA ILE A 403 18.82 63.43 -35.00
C ILE A 403 17.34 63.63 -34.66
N LYS A 404 16.56 62.53 -34.59
CA LYS A 404 15.11 62.58 -34.36
C LYS A 404 14.74 63.17 -32.99
N TYR A 405 15.53 62.90 -31.97
CA TYR A 405 15.26 63.34 -30.59
C TYR A 405 16.00 64.64 -30.21
N SER A 406 16.66 65.29 -31.17
CA SER A 406 17.30 66.62 -31.05
C SER A 406 16.60 67.68 -31.92
N PRO A 407 15.32 68.00 -31.72
CA PRO A 407 14.52 68.79 -32.68
C PRO A 407 15.00 70.23 -32.92
N GLN A 408 15.88 70.77 -32.07
CA GLN A 408 16.45 72.11 -32.21
C GLN A 408 17.65 72.16 -33.17
N GLY A 409 18.07 71.02 -33.72
CA GLY A 409 19.37 70.89 -34.38
C GLY A 409 20.47 70.62 -33.35
N GLY A 410 21.72 70.72 -33.79
CA GLY A 410 22.90 70.52 -32.93
C GLY A 410 23.95 69.63 -33.57
N VAL A 411 24.99 69.32 -32.79
CA VAL A 411 26.05 68.39 -33.21
C VAL A 411 25.69 67.00 -32.70
N VAL A 412 25.68 66.02 -33.60
CA VAL A 412 25.66 64.59 -33.25
C VAL A 412 27.10 64.10 -33.32
N GLU A 413 27.69 63.81 -32.16
CA GLU A 413 29.07 63.33 -32.06
C GLU A 413 29.06 61.81 -32.18
N VAL A 414 29.74 61.28 -33.20
CA VAL A 414 29.99 59.86 -33.40
C VAL A 414 31.46 59.61 -33.13
N SER A 415 31.78 58.95 -32.02
CA SER A 415 33.15 58.59 -31.69
C SER A 415 33.37 57.08 -31.75
N ALA A 416 34.58 56.68 -32.11
CA ALA A 416 34.98 55.28 -32.04
C ALA A 416 36.43 55.11 -31.60
N ASP A 417 36.64 54.16 -30.70
CA ASP A 417 37.95 53.81 -30.15
C ASP A 417 38.12 52.29 -30.02
N SER A 418 39.39 51.85 -30.02
CA SER A 418 39.74 50.45 -29.76
C SER A 418 40.04 50.25 -28.28
N GLU A 419 39.19 49.50 -27.59
CA GLU A 419 39.34 49.21 -26.16
C GLU A 419 39.27 47.70 -25.91
N ASN A 420 40.28 47.13 -25.23
CA ASN A 420 40.31 45.73 -24.80
C ASN A 420 40.03 44.69 -25.92
N GLY A 421 40.51 44.93 -27.13
CA GLY A 421 40.31 44.03 -28.27
C GLY A 421 38.90 44.08 -28.88
N SER A 422 38.12 45.10 -28.55
CA SER A 422 36.82 45.43 -29.14
C SER A 422 36.83 46.86 -29.67
N VAL A 423 35.98 47.15 -30.66
CA VAL A 423 35.72 48.54 -31.09
C VAL A 423 34.51 49.04 -30.31
N ARG A 424 34.68 50.12 -29.56
CA ARG A 424 33.59 50.85 -28.93
C ARG A 424 33.16 51.96 -29.88
N VAL A 425 31.85 52.09 -30.08
CA VAL A 425 31.24 53.17 -30.85
C VAL A 425 30.28 53.89 -29.92
N GLU A 426 30.41 55.20 -29.83
CA GLU A 426 29.55 56.07 -29.06
C GLU A 426 28.86 57.07 -30.00
N VAL A 427 27.57 57.27 -29.80
CA VAL A 427 26.77 58.27 -30.51
C VAL A 427 26.14 59.14 -29.45
N ARG A 428 26.48 60.43 -29.46
CA ARG A 428 26.03 61.41 -28.48
C ARG A 428 25.21 62.49 -29.17
N ASP A 429 24.08 62.80 -28.55
CA ASP A 429 23.16 63.85 -28.96
C ASP A 429 22.92 64.87 -27.85
N GLU A 430 22.50 66.07 -28.24
CA GLU A 430 22.13 67.17 -27.32
C GLU A 430 20.61 67.26 -27.13
N GLY A 431 19.91 66.14 -27.35
CA GLY A 431 18.47 66.08 -27.36
C GLY A 431 17.82 66.04 -25.99
N MET A 432 16.54 65.70 -25.99
CA MET A 432 15.69 65.70 -24.79
C MET A 432 16.06 64.65 -23.73
N GLY A 433 16.93 63.69 -24.07
CA GLY A 433 17.35 62.60 -23.19
C GLY A 433 16.24 61.61 -22.85
N ILE A 434 16.60 60.56 -22.11
CA ILE A 434 15.71 59.46 -21.73
C ILE A 434 15.58 59.43 -20.20
N PRO A 435 14.35 59.50 -19.64
CA PRO A 435 14.15 59.40 -18.19
C PRO A 435 14.78 58.14 -17.60
N VAL A 436 15.42 58.26 -16.43
CA VAL A 436 16.20 57.17 -15.80
C VAL A 436 15.38 55.87 -15.64
N GLY A 437 14.10 55.96 -15.30
CA GLY A 437 13.22 54.80 -15.17
C GLY A 437 12.90 54.07 -16.49
N GLN A 438 13.12 54.72 -17.64
CA GLN A 438 12.85 54.18 -18.98
C GLN A 438 14.10 53.64 -19.68
N GLN A 439 15.30 54.07 -19.28
CA GLN A 439 16.56 53.63 -19.89
C GLN A 439 16.72 52.09 -19.98
N PRO A 440 16.35 51.28 -18.96
CA PRO A 440 16.45 49.82 -19.08
C PRO A 440 15.49 49.20 -20.10
N GLN A 441 14.43 49.94 -20.48
CA GLN A 441 13.34 49.44 -21.33
C GLN A 441 13.54 49.79 -22.81
N ILE A 442 14.45 50.71 -23.16
CA ILE A 442 14.56 51.22 -24.54
C ILE A 442 14.99 50.17 -25.57
N PHE A 443 15.69 49.12 -25.14
CA PHE A 443 16.09 47.99 -25.98
C PHE A 443 15.12 46.80 -25.88
N THR A 444 14.05 46.94 -25.09
CA THR A 444 12.96 45.95 -25.07
C THR A 444 12.05 46.16 -26.27
N LYS A 445 11.48 45.06 -26.78
CA LYS A 445 10.69 45.09 -28.00
C LYS A 445 9.46 46.00 -27.83
N PHE A 446 9.19 46.82 -28.85
CA PHE A 446 8.01 47.70 -28.95
C PHE A 446 7.89 48.79 -27.88
N PHE A 447 8.90 48.98 -27.04
CA PHE A 447 8.92 50.09 -26.09
C PHE A 447 9.12 51.41 -26.84
N ARG A 448 8.29 52.41 -26.52
CA ARG A 448 8.46 53.80 -26.95
C ARG A 448 8.28 54.70 -25.74
N GLY A 449 9.27 55.54 -25.46
CA GLY A 449 9.21 56.50 -24.35
C GLY A 449 8.16 57.60 -24.57
N ASP A 450 7.74 58.25 -23.48
CA ASP A 450 6.67 59.28 -23.48
C ASP A 450 6.97 60.49 -24.38
N ALA A 451 8.25 60.75 -24.63
CA ALA A 451 8.76 61.71 -25.60
C ALA A 451 8.17 61.53 -27.01
N ALA A 452 7.96 60.28 -27.45
CA ALA A 452 7.40 59.97 -28.76
C ALA A 452 5.87 60.14 -28.80
N ALA A 453 5.17 60.05 -27.66
CA ALA A 453 3.72 60.26 -27.57
C ALA A 453 3.31 61.73 -27.78
N SER A 454 4.26 62.65 -27.59
CA SER A 454 4.09 64.10 -27.67
C SER A 454 4.16 64.67 -29.09
N GLY A 455 4.37 63.83 -30.11
CA GLY A 455 4.23 64.22 -31.51
C GLY A 455 5.30 65.22 -31.97
N ILE A 456 6.52 64.73 -32.17
CA ILE A 456 7.53 65.44 -32.96
C ILE A 456 7.15 65.29 -34.45
N THR A 457 6.47 66.34 -34.92
CA THR A 457 6.16 66.82 -36.28
C THR A 457 5.59 65.85 -37.33
N GLY A 458 4.26 65.94 -37.54
CA GLY A 458 3.59 65.50 -38.78
C GLY A 458 2.22 64.86 -38.57
N THR A 459 1.17 65.70 -38.51
CA THR A 459 -0.28 65.36 -38.45
C THR A 459 -0.84 64.70 -37.17
N ARG A 460 -1.38 65.52 -36.27
CA ARG A 460 -2.55 65.17 -35.44
C ARG A 460 -3.68 66.15 -35.76
N GLY A 461 -4.67 65.68 -36.51
CA GLY A 461 -5.94 66.38 -36.68
C GLY A 461 -6.66 66.51 -35.34
N ARG A 462 -7.17 67.71 -35.09
CA ARG A 462 -8.01 68.10 -33.96
C ARG A 462 -9.12 67.07 -33.69
N GLU A 463 -9.13 66.48 -32.49
CA GLU A 463 -10.37 66.06 -31.84
C GLU A 463 -10.51 66.86 -30.55
N ARG A 464 -11.41 67.85 -30.59
CA ARG A 464 -11.99 68.47 -29.40
C ARG A 464 -12.85 67.40 -28.71
N ARG A 465 -12.45 66.93 -27.54
CA ARG A 465 -13.39 66.36 -26.58
C ARG A 465 -14.28 67.48 -26.06
N SER A 466 -15.52 67.54 -26.56
CA SER A 466 -16.60 68.22 -25.86
C SER A 466 -17.02 67.36 -24.68
N SER A 467 -16.78 67.88 -23.49
CA SER A 467 -17.48 67.51 -22.27
C SER A 467 -18.98 67.78 -22.40
N SER A 468 -19.80 66.75 -22.21
CA SER A 468 -21.17 66.83 -21.67
C SER A 468 -21.32 65.54 -20.85
N SER A 469 -21.40 65.50 -19.51
CA SER A 469 -22.33 66.18 -18.58
C SER A 469 -23.77 66.17 -19.07
N SER A 470 -24.49 65.06 -18.84
CA SER A 470 -25.73 65.08 -18.03
C SER A 470 -26.17 63.65 -17.66
N PRO A 471 -26.91 63.50 -16.55
CA PRO A 471 -27.18 62.24 -15.88
C PRO A 471 -28.54 61.64 -16.28
N GLU A 472 -28.66 60.32 -16.17
CA GLU A 472 -29.86 59.60 -15.70
C GLU A 472 -29.42 58.26 -15.11
#